data_AF-A0A2P5MH75-F1
#
_entry.id   AF-A0A2P5MH75-F1
#
_cell.length_a   1.000
_cell.length_b   1.000
_cell.length_c   1.000
_cell.angle_alpha   90.00
_cell.angle_beta   90.00
_cell.angle_gamma   90.00
#
_symmetry.space_group_name_H-M   'P 1'
#
loop_
_entity.id
_entity.type
_entity.pdbx_description
1 polymer ?
#
loop_
_entity_poly.entity_id
_entity_poly.type
_entity_poly.pdbx_seq_one_letter_code
_entity_poly.pdbx_strand_id
1 'polypeptide(L)' 'KRLRGGEQAYEEIMEKDGKRYLRMATGIPVVSENCVMCHAHFKGDKGNIGALSYTMPVVK' A
#
# COMPACT_ATOMS: atom_id res chain seq x y z
N LYS A 1 -8.59 -3.10 4.82
CA LYS A 1 -9.56 -3.92 4.02
C LYS A 1 -9.47 -3.61 2.53
N ARG A 2 -9.45 -2.33 2.13
CA ARG A 2 -9.40 -1.83 0.74
C ARG A 2 -8.27 -2.41 -0.14
N LEU A 3 -7.00 -2.21 0.23
CA LEU A 3 -5.86 -2.71 -0.55
C LEU A 3 -5.78 -4.25 -0.68
N ARG A 4 -6.21 -4.98 0.37
CA ARG A 4 -6.34 -6.45 0.33
C ARG A 4 -7.45 -6.93 -0.61
N GLY A 5 -8.42 -6.07 -0.90
CA GLY A 5 -9.48 -6.32 -1.88
C GLY A 5 -9.08 -6.02 -3.33
N GLY A 6 -7.83 -5.62 -3.57
CA GLY A 6 -7.30 -5.34 -4.92
C GLY A 6 -7.31 -3.86 -5.31
N GLU A 7 -7.77 -2.94 -4.44
CA GLU A 7 -7.58 -1.50 -4.68
C GLU A 7 -6.09 -1.17 -4.76
N GLN A 8 -5.73 -0.30 -5.71
CA GLN A 8 -4.33 0.04 -5.95
C GLN A 8 -3.78 1.07 -4.97
N ALA A 9 -4.65 1.92 -4.41
CA ALA A 9 -4.24 2.99 -3.52
C ALA A 9 -5.28 3.23 -2.41
N TYR A 10 -4.78 3.72 -1.28
CA TYR A 10 -5.53 4.27 -0.15
C TYR A 10 -4.97 5.65 0.13
N GLU A 11 -5.83 6.64 0.34
CA GLU A 11 -5.46 8.00 0.71
C GLU A 11 -6.32 8.53 1.84
N GLU A 12 -5.71 9.34 2.71
CA GLU A 12 -6.35 9.94 3.87
C GLU A 12 -5.62 11.24 4.25
N ILE A 13 -6.39 12.32 4.45
CA ILE A 13 -5.87 13.52 5.11
C ILE A 13 -5.97 13.31 6.61
N MET A 14 -4.84 13.43 7.30
CA MET A 14 -4.75 13.35 8.76
C MET A 14 -4.32 14.69 9.34
N GLU A 15 -4.79 15.02 10.53
CA GLU A 15 -4.29 16.12 11.33
C GLU A 15 -3.56 15.58 12.56
N LYS A 16 -2.34 16.06 12.79
CA LYS A 16 -1.52 15.70 13.94
C LYS A 16 -0.75 16.92 14.41
N ASP A 17 -0.87 17.27 15.70
CA ASP A 17 -0.18 18.41 16.32
C ASP A 17 -0.43 19.75 15.57
N GLY A 18 -1.68 19.96 15.10
CA GLY A 18 -2.07 21.14 14.33
C GLY A 18 -1.49 21.21 12.90
N LYS A 19 -0.80 20.15 12.45
CA LYS A 19 -0.25 20.02 11.10
C LYS A 19 -1.04 19.00 10.30
N ARG A 20 -1.26 19.31 9.02
CA ARG A 20 -1.95 18.40 8.08
C ARG A 20 -0.94 17.51 7.37
N TYR A 21 -1.30 16.24 7.23
CA TYR A 21 -0.53 15.22 6.54
C TYR A 21 -1.40 14.49 5.54
N LEU A 22 -0.81 14.13 4.40
CA LEU A 22 -1.38 13.14 3.49
C LEU A 22 -0.78 11.79 3.87
N ARG A 23 -1.63 10.86 4.29
CA ARG A 23 -1.28 9.45 4.39
C ARG A 23 -1.74 8.76 3.13
N MET A 24 -0.81 8.07 2.47
CA MET A 24 -1.10 7.30 1.28
C MET A 24 -0.50 5.91 1.42
N ALA A 25 -1.16 4.92 0.84
CA ALA A 25 -0.62 3.57 0.72
C ALA A 25 -0.96 3.00 -0.65
N THR A 26 0.04 2.46 -1.34
CA THR A 26 -0.16 1.78 -2.63
C THR A 26 0.03 0.28 -2.44
N GLY A 27 -0.81 -0.52 -3.11
CA GLY A 27 -0.62 -1.97 -3.15
C GLY A 27 0.68 -2.32 -3.85
N ILE A 28 1.42 -3.30 -3.33
CA ILE A 28 2.57 -3.90 -4.01
C ILE A 28 2.07 -5.18 -4.67
N PRO A 29 1.87 -5.21 -5.99
CA PRO A 29 1.44 -6.42 -6.68
C PRO A 29 2.57 -7.44 -6.74
N VAL A 30 2.22 -8.70 -6.92
CA VAL A 30 3.17 -9.74 -7.30
C VAL A 30 3.60 -9.48 -8.75
N VAL A 31 4.85 -9.04 -8.93
CA VAL A 31 5.39 -8.64 -10.24
C VAL A 31 6.49 -9.57 -10.76
N SER A 32 6.95 -10.52 -9.94
CA SER A 32 8.05 -11.42 -10.26
C SER A 32 7.93 -12.74 -9.51
N GLU A 33 8.42 -13.82 -10.13
CA GLU A 33 8.57 -15.15 -9.52
C GLU A 33 9.42 -15.10 -8.24
N ASN A 34 10.37 -14.16 -8.15
CA ASN A 34 11.22 -14.01 -6.99
C ASN A 34 10.43 -13.67 -5.72
N CYS A 35 9.29 -12.98 -5.84
CA CYS A 35 8.41 -12.69 -4.72
C CYS A 35 7.79 -13.98 -4.16
N VAL A 36 7.40 -14.90 -5.06
CA VAL A 36 6.68 -16.14 -4.72
C VAL A 36 7.60 -17.19 -4.10
N MET A 37 8.93 -17.08 -4.29
CA MET A 37 9.90 -17.96 -3.64
C MET A 37 9.78 -17.94 -2.10
N CYS A 38 9.58 -16.75 -1.52
CA CYS A 38 9.40 -16.59 -0.08
C CYS A 38 7.92 -16.46 0.32
N HIS A 39 7.06 -15.99 -0.60
CA HIS A 39 5.62 -15.79 -0.36
C HIS A 39 4.77 -16.75 -1.19
N ALA A 40 4.95 -18.06 -0.95
CA ALA A 40 4.39 -19.14 -1.78
C ALA A 40 2.85 -19.13 -1.91
N HIS A 41 2.13 -18.55 -0.94
CA HIS A 41 0.66 -18.41 -1.00
C HIS A 41 0.17 -17.58 -2.18
N PHE A 42 1.04 -16.77 -2.79
CA PHE A 42 0.73 -15.97 -3.95
C PHE A 42 1.02 -16.66 -5.29
N LYS A 43 1.36 -17.97 -5.28
CA LYS A 43 1.61 -18.72 -6.51
C LYS A 43 0.35 -18.81 -7.36
N GLY A 44 0.38 -18.22 -8.55
CA GLY A 44 -0.78 -18.12 -9.45
C GLY A 44 -1.78 -17.02 -9.04
N ASP A 45 -1.50 -16.27 -7.97
CA ASP A 45 -2.27 -15.11 -7.56
C ASP A 45 -1.60 -13.82 -8.08
N LYS A 46 -2.41 -12.89 -8.58
CA LYS A 46 -1.99 -11.55 -9.02
C LYS A 46 -2.33 -10.45 -8.00
N GLY A 47 -2.74 -10.83 -6.79
CA GLY A 47 -3.06 -9.92 -5.71
C GLY A 47 -1.86 -9.12 -5.20
N ASN A 48 -2.15 -8.23 -4.25
CA ASN A 48 -1.12 -7.44 -3.57
C ASN A 48 -0.46 -8.26 -2.47
N ILE A 49 0.87 -8.43 -2.54
CA ILE A 49 1.69 -9.11 -1.52
C ILE A 49 1.92 -8.23 -0.30
N GLY A 50 1.80 -6.92 -0.47
CA GLY A 50 1.98 -5.93 0.57
C GLY A 50 1.45 -4.57 0.16
N ALA A 51 1.86 -3.54 0.90
CA ALA A 51 1.59 -2.16 0.54
C ALA A 51 2.77 -1.27 0.96
N LEU A 52 3.07 -0.26 0.14
CA LEU A 52 3.99 0.80 0.49
C LEU A 52 3.19 1.98 1.05
N SER A 53 3.39 2.31 2.33
CA SER A 53 2.72 3.44 2.96
C SER A 53 3.67 4.58 3.25
N TYR A 54 3.26 5.81 2.94
CA TYR A 54 3.99 7.01 3.29
C TYR A 54 3.05 8.04 3.90
N THR A 55 3.62 8.87 4.77
CA THR A 55 2.95 10.02 5.38
C THR A 55 3.80 11.24 5.12
N MET A 56 3.22 12.22 4.43
CA MET A 56 3.92 13.44 4.04
C MET A 56 3.16 14.67 4.54
N PRO A 57 3.88 15.70 5.04
CA PRO A 57 3.23 16.94 5.43
C PRO A 57 2.59 17.59 4.21
N VAL A 58 1.37 18.09 4.36
CA VAL A 58 0.72 18.91 3.33
C VAL A 58 1.18 20.34 3.57
N VAL A 59 2.15 20.80 2.78
CA VAL A 59 2.58 22.19 2.81
C VAL A 59 1.53 23.01 2.04
N LYS A 60 0.99 24.03 2.70
CA LYS A 60 0.04 24.97 2.10
C LYS A 60 0.78 26.16 1.53
#